data_AF-A0A2H9Q8B2-F1
#
_entry.id   AF-A0A2H9Q8B2-F1
#
_cell.length_a   1.000
_cell.length_b   1.000
_cell.length_c   1.000
_cell.angle_alpha   90.00
_cell.angle_beta   90.00
_cell.angle_gamma   90.00
#
_symmetry.space_group_name_H-M   'P 1'
#
loop_
_entity.id
_entity.type
_entity.pdbx_description
1 polymer ?
#
loop_
_entity_poly.entity_id
_entity_poly.type
_entity_poly.pdbx_seq_one_letter_code
_entity_poly.pdbx_strand_id
1 'polypeptide(L)'
;MFEKLFGKKKEGEDLDALIDEGVKRGGVYAVFHFDAHGKDEESIRNSLVDFVSRLTKEEGVVFGEGRVEEALKKEDESLYSAIAEVTLFAKNFRSLLMLALKYGPVAVEVIKPEKMTLENEDLQGLLVDASLASQQFSTHILEKTMKPEDLEEFKKKMEARAELGRKAREKAARKKK
;
A
#
# COMPACT_ATOMS: atom_id res chain seq x y z
N MET A 1 12.73 5.10 -14.79
CA MET A 1 12.25 4.62 -16.10
C MET A 1 10.91 5.24 -16.47
N PHE A 2 9.90 5.18 -15.58
CA PHE A 2 8.57 5.76 -15.79
C PHE A 2 8.51 7.30 -15.69
N GLU A 3 9.41 7.94 -14.96
CA GLU A 3 9.45 9.41 -14.85
C GLU A 3 9.65 10.12 -16.20
N LYS A 4 10.31 9.48 -17.17
CA LYS A 4 10.44 10.03 -18.53
C LYS A 4 9.17 9.87 -19.37
N LEU A 5 8.32 8.89 -19.05
CA LEU A 5 7.04 8.61 -19.71
C LEU A 5 5.95 9.55 -19.19
N PHE A 6 5.87 9.77 -17.88
CA PHE A 6 4.80 10.56 -17.26
C PHE A 6 5.22 12.00 -16.89
N GLY A 7 6.52 12.30 -16.80
CA GLY A 7 7.04 13.62 -16.38
C GLY A 7 7.09 14.69 -17.48
N LYS A 8 6.73 14.35 -18.72
CA LYS A 8 6.58 15.31 -19.82
C LYS A 8 5.25 15.06 -20.52
N LYS A 9 4.13 15.30 -19.83
CA LYS A 9 2.83 15.35 -20.50
C LYS A 9 2.89 16.49 -21.53
N LYS A 10 3.15 16.18 -22.80
CA LYS A 10 2.96 17.13 -23.89
C LYS A 10 1.45 17.32 -24.03
N GLU A 11 0.99 18.55 -24.24
CA GLU A 11 -0.41 18.78 -24.63
C GLU A 11 -0.73 17.89 -25.84
N GLY A 12 -1.71 16.98 -25.66
CA GLY A 12 -2.15 16.04 -26.70
C GLY A 12 -1.58 14.61 -26.65
N GLU A 13 -0.73 14.24 -25.68
CA GLU A 13 -0.39 12.82 -25.47
C GLU A 13 -1.55 12.06 -24.82
N ASP A 14 -1.94 10.94 -25.46
CA ASP A 14 -2.99 10.05 -25.00
C ASP A 14 -2.54 9.31 -23.73
N LEU A 15 -3.22 9.61 -22.61
CA LEU A 15 -2.95 8.99 -21.31
C LEU A 15 -3.06 7.46 -21.38
N ASP A 16 -4.00 6.95 -22.18
CA ASP A 16 -4.20 5.51 -22.34
C ASP A 16 -2.99 4.84 -23.00
N ALA A 17 -2.39 5.49 -23.99
CA ALA A 17 -1.16 4.99 -24.63
C ALA A 17 0.03 4.96 -23.65
N LEU A 18 0.14 5.96 -22.77
CA LEU A 18 1.18 5.99 -21.73
C LEU A 18 0.95 4.90 -20.67
N ILE A 19 -0.29 4.68 -20.26
CA ILE A 19 -0.67 3.58 -19.36
C ILE A 19 -0.31 2.24 -19.99
N ASP A 20 -0.68 2.02 -21.25
CA ASP A 20 -0.42 0.75 -21.96
C ASP A 20 1.08 0.47 -22.09
N GLU A 21 1.86 1.48 -22.46
CA GLU A 21 3.32 1.36 -22.51
C GLU A 21 3.92 1.12 -21.12
N GLY A 22 3.37 1.75 -20.09
CA GLY A 22 3.78 1.52 -18.72
C GLY A 22 3.50 0.10 -18.25
N VAL A 23 2.32 -0.42 -18.58
CA VAL A 23 1.88 -1.78 -18.22
C VAL A 23 2.78 -2.83 -18.87
N LYS A 24 3.18 -2.64 -20.14
CA LYS A 24 4.17 -3.51 -20.80
C LYS A 24 5.52 -3.57 -20.08
N ARG A 25 5.84 -2.56 -19.30
CA ARG A 25 7.07 -2.47 -18.47
C ARG A 25 6.86 -2.99 -17.04
N GLY A 26 5.74 -3.65 -16.78
CA GLY A 26 5.41 -4.26 -15.49
C GLY A 26 4.67 -3.34 -14.51
N GLY A 27 4.28 -2.14 -14.93
CA GLY A 27 3.45 -1.24 -14.11
C GLY A 27 2.01 -1.74 -13.96
N VAL A 28 1.30 -1.21 -12.96
CA VAL A 28 -0.09 -1.58 -12.67
C VAL A 28 -0.94 -0.33 -12.52
N TYR A 29 -2.03 -0.26 -13.27
CA TYR A 29 -3.03 0.79 -13.17
C TYR A 29 -4.21 0.29 -12.35
N ALA A 30 -4.55 1.01 -11.29
CA ALA A 30 -5.50 0.55 -10.28
C ALA A 30 -6.28 1.70 -9.64
N VAL A 31 -7.39 1.37 -8.99
CA VAL A 31 -8.20 2.28 -8.19
C VAL A 31 -8.21 1.79 -6.74
N PHE A 32 -7.87 2.69 -5.82
CA PHE A 32 -7.99 2.46 -4.39
C PHE A 32 -9.22 3.21 -3.87
N HIS A 33 -10.03 2.54 -3.07
CA HIS A 33 -11.18 3.14 -2.42
C HIS A 33 -10.88 3.29 -0.93
N PHE A 34 -11.20 4.44 -0.37
CA PHE A 34 -11.02 4.75 1.04
C PHE A 34 -12.31 5.33 1.61
N ASP A 35 -12.62 4.99 2.85
CA ASP A 35 -13.67 5.62 3.63
C ASP A 35 -13.06 6.48 4.74
N ALA A 36 -13.77 7.55 5.09
CA ALA A 36 -13.45 8.36 6.25
C ALA A 36 -14.74 8.79 6.96
N HIS A 37 -14.64 8.85 8.29
CA HIS A 37 -15.74 9.25 9.16
C HIS A 37 -15.30 10.39 10.08
N GLY A 38 -16.20 11.34 10.33
CA GLY A 38 -15.87 12.53 11.12
C GLY A 38 -17.10 13.32 11.55
N LYS A 39 -16.90 14.35 12.36
CA LYS A 39 -18.01 15.11 12.98
C LYS A 39 -18.57 16.21 12.09
N ASP A 40 -17.77 16.69 11.15
CA ASP A 40 -18.13 17.75 10.22
C ASP A 40 -17.60 17.42 8.81
N GLU A 41 -18.39 17.78 7.81
CA GLU A 41 -18.14 17.51 6.40
C GLU A 41 -16.83 18.17 5.90
N GLU A 42 -16.60 19.42 6.28
CA GLU A 42 -15.45 20.19 5.81
C GLU A 42 -14.12 19.56 6.28
N SER A 43 -14.03 19.16 7.54
CA SER A 43 -12.86 18.50 8.12
C SER A 43 -12.55 17.17 7.42
N ILE A 44 -13.56 16.34 7.16
CA ILE A 44 -13.38 15.07 6.45
C ILE A 44 -12.87 15.33 5.04
N ARG A 45 -13.51 16.25 4.31
CA ARG A 45 -13.14 16.58 2.93
C ARG A 45 -11.70 17.07 2.86
N ASN A 46 -11.31 18.02 3.72
CA ASN A 46 -9.95 18.55 3.75
C ASN A 46 -8.94 17.45 4.13
N SER A 47 -9.28 16.58 5.08
CA SER A 47 -8.44 15.45 5.48
C SER A 47 -8.23 14.44 4.34
N LEU A 48 -9.29 14.13 3.59
CA LEU A 48 -9.23 13.26 2.42
C LEU A 48 -8.42 13.88 1.28
N VAL A 49 -8.55 15.18 1.02
CA VAL A 49 -7.74 15.89 0.01
C VAL A 49 -6.25 15.83 0.37
N ASP A 50 -5.90 16.09 1.63
CA ASP A 50 -4.52 16.00 2.12
C ASP A 50 -3.98 14.56 2.09
N PHE A 51 -4.83 13.59 2.39
CA PHE A 51 -4.53 12.17 2.27
C PHE A 51 -4.21 11.78 0.82
N VAL A 52 -5.08 12.12 -0.13
CA VAL A 52 -4.88 11.87 -1.56
C VAL A 52 -3.59 12.53 -2.06
N SER A 53 -3.33 13.78 -1.67
CA SER A 53 -2.12 14.52 -2.05
C SER A 53 -0.83 13.84 -1.57
N ARG A 54 -0.85 13.18 -0.40
CA ARG A 54 0.29 12.39 0.10
C ARG A 54 0.42 11.06 -0.64
N LEU A 55 -0.68 10.33 -0.79
CA LEU A 55 -0.69 9.02 -1.45
C LEU A 55 -0.18 9.12 -2.90
N THR A 56 -0.63 10.13 -3.66
CA THR A 56 -0.22 10.34 -5.06
C THR A 56 1.26 10.69 -5.24
N LYS A 57 1.96 11.06 -4.17
CA LYS A 57 3.40 11.37 -4.14
C LYS A 57 4.22 10.27 -3.47
N GLU A 58 3.59 9.18 -3.06
CA GLU A 58 4.26 8.10 -2.35
C GLU A 58 5.26 7.38 -3.25
N GLU A 59 6.34 6.86 -2.64
CA GLU A 59 7.29 6.05 -3.37
C GLU A 59 6.60 4.84 -4.01
N GLY A 60 6.73 4.74 -5.34
CA GLY A 60 6.13 3.66 -6.10
C GLY A 60 4.85 4.04 -6.84
N VAL A 61 4.29 5.21 -6.56
CA VAL A 61 3.29 5.84 -7.42
C VAL A 61 4.02 6.61 -8.52
N VAL A 62 3.67 6.34 -9.78
CA VAL A 62 4.19 7.02 -10.96
C VAL A 62 3.31 8.22 -11.32
N PHE A 63 2.00 8.00 -11.30
CA PHE A 63 1.00 9.05 -11.34
C PHE A 63 -0.19 8.61 -10.49
N GLY A 64 -0.94 9.58 -9.99
CA GLY A 64 -2.23 9.30 -9.39
C GLY A 64 -3.09 10.56 -9.37
N GLU A 65 -4.38 10.34 -9.46
CA GLU A 65 -5.41 11.35 -9.22
C GLU A 65 -6.37 10.80 -8.18
N GLY A 66 -7.02 11.69 -7.43
CA GLY A 66 -8.08 11.27 -6.53
C GLY A 66 -9.29 12.16 -6.62
N ARG A 67 -10.43 11.55 -6.34
CA ARG A 67 -11.75 12.18 -6.28
C ARG A 67 -12.31 11.90 -4.90
N VAL A 68 -12.79 12.95 -4.26
CA VAL A 68 -13.46 12.88 -2.97
C VAL A 68 -14.93 13.09 -3.24
N GLU A 69 -15.75 12.09 -2.90
CA GLU A 69 -17.20 12.20 -2.99
C GLU A 69 -17.74 13.12 -1.90
N GLU A 70 -18.96 13.63 -2.10
CA GLU A 70 -19.65 14.44 -1.11
C GLU A 70 -19.88 13.63 0.18
N ALA A 71 -19.70 14.28 1.33
CA ALA A 71 -19.89 13.60 2.60
C ALA A 71 -21.39 13.41 2.88
N LEU A 72 -21.77 12.17 3.19
CA LEU A 72 -23.13 11.81 3.52
C LEU A 72 -23.28 11.69 5.03
N LYS A 73 -24.37 12.25 5.55
CA LYS A 73 -24.82 12.01 6.92
C LYS A 73 -26.15 11.28 6.87
N LYS A 74 -26.19 10.06 7.41
CA LYS A 74 -27.47 9.35 7.59
C LYS A 74 -28.23 9.96 8.77
N GLU A 75 -29.57 9.96 8.69
CA GLU A 75 -30.46 10.58 9.67
C GLU A 75 -30.22 10.09 11.12
N ASP A 76 -29.77 8.83 11.27
CA ASP A 76 -29.48 8.19 12.57
C ASP A 76 -27.99 8.22 12.98
N GLU A 77 -27.10 8.81 12.16
CA GLU A 77 -25.66 8.82 12.43
C GLU A 77 -25.17 10.17 12.97
N SER A 78 -24.37 10.09 14.04
CA SER A 78 -23.71 11.26 14.64
C SER A 78 -22.49 11.75 13.84
N LEU A 79 -22.07 11.00 12.83
CA LEU A 79 -20.89 11.24 12.01
C LEU A 79 -21.27 11.38 10.54
N TYR A 80 -20.51 12.19 9.82
CA TYR A 80 -20.47 12.22 8.38
C TYR A 80 -19.54 11.12 7.88
N SER A 81 -19.85 10.57 6.71
CA SER A 81 -19.07 9.55 6.02
C SER A 81 -18.78 10.01 4.60
N ALA A 82 -17.54 9.89 4.15
CA ALA A 82 -17.17 10.21 2.76
C ALA A 82 -16.27 9.12 2.18
N ILE A 83 -16.31 8.98 0.86
CA ILE A 83 -15.47 8.05 0.11
C ILE A 83 -14.46 8.86 -0.71
N ALA A 84 -13.23 8.37 -0.78
CA ALA A 84 -12.23 8.84 -1.72
C ALA A 84 -11.82 7.71 -2.66
N GLU A 85 -11.90 7.97 -3.96
CA GLU A 85 -11.35 7.12 -5.01
C GLU A 85 -9.99 7.68 -5.43
N VAL A 86 -8.97 6.83 -5.44
CA VAL A 86 -7.63 7.20 -5.89
C VAL A 86 -7.21 6.28 -7.03
N THR A 87 -7.28 6.83 -8.24
CA THR A 87 -6.81 6.16 -9.44
C THR A 87 -5.32 6.40 -9.58
N LEU A 88 -4.51 5.34 -9.60
CA LEU A 88 -3.05 5.45 -9.59
C LEU A 88 -2.39 4.43 -10.51
N PHE A 89 -1.16 4.75 -10.90
CA PHE A 89 -0.28 3.86 -11.62
C PHE A 89 0.93 3.54 -10.74
N ALA A 90 1.00 2.30 -10.28
CA ALA A 90 2.11 1.79 -9.51
C ALA A 90 3.25 1.32 -10.43
N LYS A 91 4.50 1.56 -10.02
CA LYS A 91 5.71 1.18 -10.77
C LYS A 91 5.81 -0.34 -11.05
N ASN A 92 5.23 -1.16 -10.16
CA ASN A 92 5.08 -2.61 -10.30
C ASN A 92 4.07 -3.15 -9.27
N PHE A 93 3.73 -4.43 -9.37
CA PHE A 93 2.77 -5.08 -8.46
C PHE A 93 3.21 -5.06 -7.00
N ARG A 94 4.52 -5.21 -6.73
CA ARG A 94 5.07 -5.09 -5.37
C ARG A 94 4.79 -3.73 -4.75
N SER A 95 4.92 -2.67 -5.53
CA SER A 95 4.63 -1.31 -5.07
C SER A 95 3.14 -1.13 -4.80
N LEU A 96 2.28 -1.67 -5.66
CA LEU A 96 0.83 -1.67 -5.43
C LEU A 96 0.46 -2.37 -4.11
N LEU A 97 1.04 -3.56 -3.86
CA LEU A 97 0.84 -4.31 -2.62
C LEU A 97 1.30 -3.50 -1.40
N MET A 98 2.48 -2.90 -1.46
CA MET A 98 3.01 -2.10 -0.35
C MET A 98 2.16 -0.86 -0.08
N LEU A 99 1.64 -0.20 -1.11
CA LEU A 99 0.70 0.91 -0.97
C LEU A 99 -0.60 0.44 -0.29
N ALA A 100 -1.16 -0.69 -0.71
CA ALA A 100 -2.36 -1.24 -0.11
C ALA A 100 -2.15 -1.61 1.37
N LEU A 101 -1.02 -2.24 1.71
CA LEU A 101 -0.70 -2.59 3.10
C LEU A 101 -0.45 -1.34 3.98
N LYS A 102 0.18 -0.30 3.43
CA LYS A 102 0.52 0.93 4.16
C LYS A 102 -0.69 1.80 4.42
N TYR A 103 -1.56 1.94 3.43
CA TYR A 103 -2.67 2.89 3.45
C TYR A 103 -4.02 2.26 3.79
N GLY A 104 -4.14 0.93 3.71
CA GLY A 104 -5.33 0.19 4.12
C GLY A 104 -6.63 0.61 3.41
N PRO A 105 -6.66 0.65 2.06
CA PRO A 105 -7.90 0.93 1.34
C PRO A 105 -8.97 -0.13 1.66
N VAL A 106 -10.24 0.27 1.59
CA VAL A 106 -11.37 -0.66 1.74
C VAL A 106 -11.50 -1.59 0.54
N ALA A 107 -11.09 -1.13 -0.65
CA ALA A 107 -11.06 -1.93 -1.86
C ALA A 107 -9.92 -1.49 -2.78
N VAL A 108 -9.36 -2.47 -3.50
CA VAL A 108 -8.37 -2.26 -4.55
C VAL A 108 -8.87 -2.94 -5.82
N GLU A 109 -8.99 -2.16 -6.90
CA GLU A 109 -9.38 -2.66 -8.22
C GLU A 109 -8.20 -2.51 -9.19
N VAL A 110 -7.80 -3.60 -9.86
CA VAL A 110 -6.79 -3.54 -10.91
C VAL A 110 -7.48 -3.35 -12.25
N ILE A 111 -7.23 -2.20 -12.89
CA ILE A 111 -7.80 -1.85 -14.19
C ILE A 111 -6.94 -2.41 -15.33
N LYS A 112 -5.60 -2.28 -15.20
CA LYS A 112 -4.63 -2.87 -16.15
C LYS A 112 -3.35 -3.33 -15.43
N PRO A 113 -2.69 -4.39 -15.90
CA PRO A 113 -3.12 -5.28 -16.98
C PRO A 113 -4.20 -6.27 -16.55
N GLU A 114 -4.90 -6.86 -17.53
CA GLU A 114 -5.79 -8.02 -17.32
C GLU A 114 -5.00 -9.27 -16.91
N LYS A 115 -3.77 -9.42 -17.43
CA LYS A 115 -2.86 -10.55 -17.12
C LYS A 115 -1.48 -10.01 -16.80
N MET A 116 -0.89 -10.53 -15.72
CA MET A 116 0.47 -10.21 -15.33
C MET A 116 1.26 -11.50 -15.11
N THR A 117 2.50 -11.51 -15.60
CA THR A 117 3.47 -12.56 -15.30
C THR A 117 4.43 -12.02 -14.24
N LEU A 118 4.68 -12.83 -13.21
CA LEU A 118 5.64 -12.54 -12.16
C LEU A 118 6.75 -13.58 -12.22
N GLU A 119 7.99 -13.11 -12.16
CA GLU A 119 9.13 -14.00 -12.01
C GLU A 119 9.14 -14.60 -10.59
N ASN A 120 9.76 -15.76 -10.44
CA ASN A 120 9.83 -16.44 -9.13
C ASN A 120 10.49 -15.56 -8.05
N GLU A 121 11.47 -14.74 -8.44
CA GLU A 121 12.15 -13.81 -7.52
C GLU A 121 11.20 -12.72 -7.01
N ASP A 122 10.37 -12.16 -7.89
CA ASP A 122 9.35 -11.16 -7.52
C ASP A 122 8.27 -11.77 -6.64
N LEU A 123 7.79 -12.96 -6.99
CA LEU A 123 6.79 -13.68 -6.21
C LEU A 123 7.30 -13.98 -4.80
N GLN A 124 8.54 -14.46 -4.67
CA GLN A 124 9.16 -14.69 -3.37
C GLN A 124 9.29 -13.38 -2.57
N GLY A 125 9.69 -12.29 -3.23
CA GLY A 125 9.77 -10.96 -2.61
C GLY A 125 8.42 -10.50 -2.05
N LEU A 126 7.34 -10.64 -2.83
CA LEU A 126 5.97 -10.32 -2.42
C LEU A 126 5.53 -11.13 -1.18
N LEU A 127 5.80 -12.44 -1.19
CA LEU A 127 5.44 -13.32 -0.07
C LEU A 127 6.20 -12.97 1.21
N VAL A 128 7.47 -12.58 1.10
CA VAL A 128 8.26 -12.11 2.25
C VAL A 128 7.69 -10.80 2.79
N ASP A 129 7.39 -9.84 1.93
CA ASP A 129 6.85 -8.54 2.35
C ASP A 129 5.48 -8.68 3.03
N ALA A 130 4.58 -9.48 2.44
CA ALA A 130 3.26 -9.75 3.02
C ALA A 130 3.38 -10.45 4.38
N SER A 131 4.31 -11.42 4.51
CA SER A 131 4.58 -12.10 5.77
C SER A 131 5.12 -11.16 6.84
N LEU A 132 6.01 -10.23 6.45
CA LEU A 132 6.56 -9.23 7.36
C LEU A 132 5.48 -8.25 7.82
N ALA A 133 4.66 -7.74 6.91
CA ALA A 133 3.56 -6.85 7.24
C ALA A 133 2.55 -7.49 8.20
N SER A 134 2.17 -8.76 7.95
CA SER A 134 1.30 -9.54 8.84
C SER A 134 1.93 -9.75 10.22
N GLN A 135 3.22 -10.06 10.29
CA GLN A 135 3.94 -10.18 11.55
C GLN A 135 3.97 -8.84 12.30
N GLN A 136 4.29 -7.74 11.63
CA GLN A 136 4.33 -6.40 12.23
C GLN A 136 2.97 -6.01 12.79
N PHE A 137 1.89 -6.25 12.03
CA PHE A 137 0.53 -5.98 12.47
C PHE A 137 0.15 -6.83 13.70
N SER A 138 0.44 -8.13 13.66
CA SER A 138 0.18 -9.05 14.77
C SER A 138 0.96 -8.65 16.03
N THR A 139 2.25 -8.33 15.88
CA THR A 139 3.08 -7.83 16.97
C THR A 139 2.51 -6.52 17.53
N HIS A 140 2.14 -5.57 16.68
CA HIS A 140 1.59 -4.30 17.14
C HIS A 140 0.31 -4.49 17.96
N ILE A 141 -0.61 -5.34 17.51
CA ILE A 141 -1.83 -5.66 18.26
C ILE A 141 -1.46 -6.28 19.61
N LEU A 142 -0.63 -7.33 19.62
CA LEU A 142 -0.23 -8.01 20.85
C LEU A 142 0.42 -7.04 21.84
N GLU A 143 1.32 -6.17 21.38
CA GLU A 143 1.97 -5.18 22.25
C GLU A 143 0.99 -4.18 22.88
N LYS A 144 -0.12 -3.88 22.21
CA LYS A 144 -1.14 -2.94 22.68
C LYS A 144 -2.22 -3.61 23.52
N THR A 145 -2.45 -4.91 23.37
CA THR A 145 -3.52 -5.64 24.07
C THR A 145 -3.02 -6.55 25.19
N MET A 146 -1.73 -6.90 25.23
CA MET A 146 -1.16 -7.76 26.27
C MET A 146 -1.06 -7.04 27.62
N LYS A 147 -1.15 -7.82 28.69
CA LYS A 147 -0.80 -7.36 30.03
C LYS A 147 0.71 -7.08 30.11
N PRO A 148 1.16 -6.16 30.98
CA PRO A 148 2.57 -5.79 31.06
C PRO A 148 3.52 -6.98 31.30
N GLU A 149 3.11 -7.98 32.08
CA GLU A 149 3.93 -9.17 32.36
C GLU A 149 4.12 -10.06 31.11
N ASP A 150 3.04 -10.29 30.34
CA ASP A 150 3.07 -11.11 29.13
C ASP A 150 3.84 -10.44 27.99
N LEU A 151 3.81 -9.10 27.94
CA LEU A 151 4.54 -8.29 26.97
C LEU A 151 6.06 -8.46 27.12
N GLU A 152 6.56 -8.53 28.35
CA GLU A 152 8.00 -8.68 28.60
C GLU A 152 8.51 -10.07 28.16
N GLU A 153 7.71 -11.12 28.41
CA GLU A 153 8.02 -12.47 27.94
C GLU A 153 7.96 -12.56 26.40
N PHE A 154 6.96 -11.92 25.79
CA PHE A 154 6.83 -11.86 24.34
C PHE A 154 8.03 -11.18 23.67
N LYS A 155 8.49 -10.04 24.20
CA LYS A 155 9.69 -9.33 23.71
C LYS A 155 10.93 -10.22 23.77
N LYS A 156 11.16 -10.91 24.89
CA LYS A 156 12.28 -11.87 25.03
C LYS A 156 12.22 -12.99 23.99
N LYS A 157 11.03 -13.56 23.72
CA LYS A 157 10.85 -14.59 22.68
C LYS A 157 11.14 -14.05 21.26
N MET A 158 10.74 -12.82 20.97
CA MET A 158 10.98 -12.17 19.68
C MET A 158 12.47 -11.88 19.43
N GLU A 159 13.19 -11.42 20.45
CA GLU A 159 14.64 -11.23 20.38
C GLU A 159 15.38 -12.54 20.14
N ALA A 160 15.02 -13.59 20.89
CA ALA A 160 15.59 -14.93 20.70
C ALA A 160 15.35 -15.46 19.27
N ARG A 161 14.15 -15.26 18.73
CA ARG A 161 13.82 -15.62 17.34
C ARG A 161 14.67 -14.85 16.33
N ALA A 162 14.86 -13.54 16.53
CA ALA A 162 15.69 -12.71 15.65
C ALA A 162 17.16 -13.13 15.67
N GLU A 163 17.69 -13.54 16.83
CA GLU A 163 19.05 -14.06 16.98
C GLU A 163 19.22 -15.42 16.29
N LEU A 164 18.28 -16.34 16.47
CA LEU A 164 18.27 -17.64 15.77
C LEU A 164 18.20 -17.46 14.26
N GLY A 165 17.39 -16.53 13.77
CA GLY A 165 17.31 -16.19 12.35
C GLY A 165 18.60 -15.61 11.77
N ARG A 166 19.37 -14.85 12.57
CA ARG A 166 20.71 -14.36 12.18
C ARG A 166 21.71 -15.52 12.08
N LYS A 167 21.79 -16.37 13.11
CA LYS A 167 22.67 -17.55 13.12
C LYS A 167 22.37 -18.52 11.98
N ALA A 168 21.10 -18.75 11.65
CA ALA A 168 20.70 -19.59 10.53
C ALA A 168 21.18 -19.04 9.18
N ARG A 169 21.07 -17.72 8.97
CA ARG A 169 21.57 -17.04 7.76
C ARG A 169 23.09 -17.12 7.62
N GLU A 170 23.83 -16.92 8.71
CA GLU A 170 25.29 -17.07 8.71
C GLU A 170 25.74 -18.50 8.39
N LYS A 171 25.05 -19.50 8.95
CA LYS A 171 25.32 -20.92 8.69
C LYS A 171 25.03 -21.30 7.23
N ALA A 172 23.96 -20.76 6.65
CA ALA A 172 23.64 -20.96 5.23
C ALA A 172 24.68 -20.31 4.30
N ALA A 173 25.21 -19.13 4.66
CA ALA A 173 26.24 -18.45 3.89
C ALA A 173 27.59 -19.20 3.90
N ARG A 174 27.96 -19.81 5.04
CA ARG A 174 29.19 -20.64 5.14
C ARG A 174 29.13 -21.94 4.34
N LYS A 175 27.94 -22.49 4.08
CA LYS A 175 27.75 -23.72 3.29
C LYS A 175 27.78 -23.49 1.76
N LYS A 176 27.72 -22.23 1.31
CA LYS A 176 27.78 -21.85 -0.11
C LYS A 176 29.19 -21.43 -0.57
N LYS A 177 30.18 -21.45 0.32
CA LYS A 177 31.62 -21.32 0.01
C LYS A 177 32.24 -22.70 0.01
#